data_AF-A0A537J836-F1
#
_entry.id   AF-A0A537J836-F1
#
_cell.length_a   1.000
_cell.length_b   1.000
_cell.length_c   1.000
_cell.angle_alpha   90.00
_cell.angle_beta   90.00
_cell.angle_gamma   90.00
#
_symmetry.space_group_name_H-M   'P 1'
#
loop_
_entity.id
_entity.type
_entity.pdbx_description
1 polymer ?
#
loop_
_entity_poly.entity_id
_entity_poly.type
_entity_poly.pdbx_seq_one_letter_code
_entity_poly.pdbx_strand_id
1 'polypeptide(L)'
;MPGRRCGWCTRSTNQAGRGARCGWTQMARKDGRARGASQPTKAMLLAAGQGTRLMPLTDQTPKCMVRVGGRPLLEYTITWLRRYGVQEVVINLHHLPAAVTGYFGDGSRWDLMITYTQEPEPLGTAGGVKNAAAFFDGPFFVWYGDNLSTCRL
;
A
#
# COMPACT_ATOMS: atom_id res chain seq x y z
N MET A 1 -13.67 37.26 -11.95
CA MET A 1 -14.96 36.59 -11.68
C MET A 1 -14.78 35.61 -10.53
N PRO A 2 -15.48 35.79 -9.39
CA PRO A 2 -15.31 34.94 -8.22
C PRO A 2 -16.12 33.65 -8.33
N GLY A 3 -15.53 32.57 -7.82
CA GLY A 3 -16.05 31.20 -7.86
C GLY A 3 -17.38 31.01 -7.15
N ARG A 4 -18.17 30.11 -7.73
CA ARG A 4 -19.45 29.64 -7.19
C ARG A 4 -19.21 28.81 -5.93
N ARG A 5 -19.89 29.21 -4.86
CA ARG A 5 -20.09 28.45 -3.62
C ARG A 5 -21.05 27.30 -3.89
N CYS A 6 -20.77 26.09 -3.41
CA CYS A 6 -21.83 25.13 -3.11
C CYS A 6 -22.31 25.37 -1.66
N GLY A 7 -23.64 25.49 -1.50
CA GLY A 7 -24.31 25.36 -0.20
C GLY A 7 -23.96 23.99 0.37
N TRP A 8 -23.71 23.84 1.65
CA TRP A 8 -24.72 23.53 2.64
C TRP A 8 -24.16 23.96 4.00
N CYS A 9 -24.56 25.12 4.49
CA CYS A 9 -24.40 25.47 5.90
C CYS A 9 -25.45 26.55 6.23
N THR A 10 -26.66 26.08 6.54
CA THR A 10 -27.73 26.91 7.10
C THR A 10 -27.30 27.38 8.47
N ARG A 11 -27.27 28.71 8.63
CA ARG A 11 -26.98 29.42 9.87
C ARG A 11 -27.99 29.05 10.95
N SER A 12 -27.53 28.49 12.06
CA SER A 12 -28.18 28.70 13.35
C SER A 12 -27.29 29.62 14.20
N THR A 13 -27.92 30.68 14.64
CA THR A 13 -27.43 31.72 15.53
C THR A 13 -27.32 31.18 16.95
N ASN A 14 -26.10 31.07 17.50
CA ASN A 14 -25.81 31.71 18.78
C ASN A 14 -24.30 31.84 19.01
N GLN A 15 -23.89 33.02 19.47
CA GLN A 15 -22.52 33.42 19.69
C GLN A 15 -22.00 32.85 21.01
N ALA A 16 -20.94 32.05 20.95
CA ALA A 16 -19.93 31.93 22.00
C ALA A 16 -18.71 31.20 21.42
N GLY A 17 -17.55 31.84 21.52
CA GLY A 17 -16.34 31.51 20.78
C GLY A 17 -15.92 30.03 20.80
N ARG A 18 -15.54 29.56 19.61
CA ARG A 18 -14.47 28.58 19.34
C ARG A 18 -14.50 28.32 17.84
N GLY A 19 -13.41 28.69 17.15
CA GLY A 19 -13.27 28.51 15.71
C GLY A 19 -13.52 27.06 15.30
N ALA A 20 -14.53 26.87 14.45
CA ALA A 20 -14.78 25.61 13.78
C ALA A 20 -13.63 25.33 12.80
N ARG A 21 -12.61 24.61 13.28
CA ARG A 21 -11.59 24.00 12.43
C ARG A 21 -12.19 22.76 11.77
N CYS A 22 -12.25 22.80 10.44
CA CYS A 22 -12.46 21.65 9.57
C CYS A 22 -11.59 20.48 10.04
N GLY A 23 -12.23 19.36 10.37
CA GLY A 23 -11.66 18.19 11.05
C GLY A 23 -10.79 17.30 10.16
N TRP A 24 -9.79 17.87 9.48
CA TRP A 24 -8.76 17.12 8.75
C TRP A 24 -7.33 17.66 8.91
N THR A 25 -7.12 18.75 9.67
CA THR A 25 -5.81 19.46 9.68
C THR A 25 -4.97 19.31 10.96
N GLN A 26 -5.33 18.46 11.92
CA GLN A 26 -4.49 18.27 13.11
C GLN A 26 -4.45 16.82 13.56
N MET A 27 -3.57 16.03 12.94
CA MET A 27 -2.97 14.87 13.61
C MET A 27 -1.62 14.47 12.97
N ALA A 28 -0.78 15.45 12.64
CA ALA A 28 0.66 15.21 12.65
C ALA A 28 1.11 15.15 14.12
N ARG A 29 0.87 14.01 14.79
CA ARG A 29 1.54 13.73 16.06
C ARG A 29 3.03 13.62 15.76
N LYS A 30 3.80 14.56 16.31
CA LYS A 30 5.26 14.52 16.31
C LYS A 30 5.71 13.35 17.19
N ASP A 31 5.74 12.16 16.61
CA ASP A 31 6.39 11.01 17.24
C ASP A 31 7.90 11.26 17.10
N GLY A 32 8.54 11.63 18.22
CA GLY A 32 9.95 11.98 18.33
C GLY A 32 10.87 10.78 18.13
N ARG A 33 10.99 10.29 16.90
CA ARG A 33 11.97 9.26 16.52
C ARG A 33 13.24 9.93 15.98
N ALA A 34 14.39 9.40 16.40
CA ALA A 34 15.73 9.93 16.13
C ALA A 34 15.93 10.38 14.68
N ARG A 35 16.32 11.64 14.50
CA ARG A 35 16.72 12.21 13.21
C ARG A 35 18.09 11.63 12.86
N GLY A 36 18.16 10.69 11.91
CA GLY A 36 19.44 10.13 11.47
C GLY A 36 19.35 9.15 10.31
N ALA A 37 18.27 8.37 10.19
CA ALA A 37 18.04 7.51 9.03
C ALA A 37 16.91 8.12 8.18
N SER A 38 17.15 8.32 6.87
CA SER A 38 16.07 8.54 5.91
C SER A 38 15.13 7.33 5.96
N GLN A 39 13.83 7.57 6.00
CA GLN A 39 12.85 6.48 5.95
C GLN A 39 13.01 5.70 4.64
N PRO A 40 12.92 4.36 4.64
CA PRO A 40 13.02 3.57 3.42
C PRO A 40 11.97 4.00 2.39
N THR A 41 12.41 4.34 1.17
CA THR A 41 11.52 4.73 0.06
C THR A 41 11.12 3.53 -0.82
N LYS A 42 11.79 2.40 -0.65
CA LYS A 42 11.59 1.17 -1.45
C LYS A 42 11.02 0.03 -0.61
N ALA A 43 10.20 -0.82 -1.23
CA ALA A 43 9.65 -2.01 -0.59
C ALA A 43 9.57 -3.23 -1.53
N MET A 44 9.77 -4.42 -0.96
CA MET A 44 9.44 -5.70 -1.55
C MET A 44 8.07 -6.17 -1.04
N LEU A 45 7.14 -6.50 -1.93
CA LEU A 45 5.91 -7.21 -1.60
C LEU A 45 5.99 -8.67 -2.04
N LEU A 46 5.86 -9.57 -1.08
CA LEU A 46 5.92 -11.01 -1.29
C LEU A 46 4.54 -11.53 -1.70
N ALA A 47 4.32 -11.76 -2.99
CA ALA A 47 3.03 -12.18 -3.56
C ALA A 47 3.09 -13.48 -4.38
N ALA A 48 4.24 -14.17 -4.41
CA ALA A 48 4.42 -15.43 -5.13
C ALA A 48 3.74 -16.67 -4.49
N GLY A 49 3.12 -16.53 -3.32
CA GLY A 49 2.50 -17.67 -2.62
C GLY A 49 1.25 -18.23 -3.31
N GLN A 50 1.21 -19.54 -3.52
CA GLN A 50 0.07 -20.24 -4.15
C GLN A 50 -1.20 -20.24 -3.29
N GLY A 51 -1.09 -20.07 -1.97
CA GLY A 51 -2.25 -19.97 -1.08
C GLY A 51 -3.06 -21.27 -0.91
N THR A 52 -2.43 -22.43 -1.10
CA THR A 52 -3.06 -23.77 -1.11
C THR A 52 -4.01 -24.08 0.04
N ARG A 53 -3.80 -23.47 1.22
CA ARG A 53 -4.68 -23.65 2.40
C ARG A 53 -6.07 -23.02 2.24
N LEU A 54 -6.26 -22.14 1.25
CA LEU A 54 -7.52 -21.47 0.97
C LEU A 54 -8.22 -22.03 -0.27
N MET A 55 -7.77 -23.15 -0.81
CA MET A 55 -8.47 -23.81 -1.91
C MET A 55 -9.91 -24.20 -1.48
N PRO A 56 -10.92 -24.06 -2.37
CA PRO A 56 -10.82 -23.75 -3.79
C PRO A 56 -10.77 -22.24 -4.14
N LEU A 57 -10.82 -21.34 -3.15
CA LEU A 57 -10.88 -19.89 -3.40
C LEU A 57 -9.67 -19.38 -4.20
N THR A 58 -8.50 -19.99 -3.98
CA THR A 58 -7.25 -19.57 -4.59
C THR A 58 -6.97 -20.16 -5.97
N ASP A 59 -7.84 -21.01 -6.51
CA ASP A 59 -7.65 -21.62 -7.83
C ASP A 59 -7.76 -20.58 -8.96
N GLN A 60 -8.65 -19.60 -8.78
CA GLN A 60 -8.94 -18.57 -9.78
C GLN A 60 -8.49 -17.17 -9.34
N THR A 61 -8.10 -16.99 -8.08
CA THR A 61 -7.69 -15.69 -7.53
C THR A 61 -6.46 -15.87 -6.65
N PRO A 62 -5.32 -15.21 -6.94
CA PRO A 62 -4.15 -15.34 -6.09
C PRO A 62 -4.44 -14.79 -4.69
N LYS A 63 -3.80 -15.35 -3.66
CA LYS A 63 -4.11 -15.02 -2.25
C LYS A 63 -4.04 -13.51 -1.96
N CYS A 64 -3.05 -12.84 -2.53
CA CYS A 64 -2.87 -11.38 -2.40
C CYS A 64 -4.02 -10.56 -3.03
N MET A 65 -4.80 -11.15 -3.93
CA MET A 65 -5.94 -10.53 -4.61
C MET A 65 -7.29 -10.84 -3.98
N VAL A 66 -7.34 -11.70 -2.95
CA VAL A 66 -8.57 -11.96 -2.20
C VAL A 66 -9.11 -10.64 -1.66
N ARG A 67 -10.42 -10.43 -1.84
CA ARG A 67 -11.07 -9.16 -1.50
C ARG A 67 -11.55 -9.16 -0.05
N VAL A 68 -11.19 -8.10 0.67
CA VAL A 68 -11.73 -7.77 1.99
C VAL A 68 -12.35 -6.39 1.87
N GLY A 69 -13.60 -6.21 2.31
CA GLY A 69 -14.29 -4.91 2.19
C GLY A 69 -14.36 -4.34 0.77
N GLY A 70 -14.41 -5.21 -0.25
CA GLY A 70 -14.48 -4.83 -1.66
C GLY A 70 -13.14 -4.54 -2.34
N ARG A 71 -12.01 -4.58 -1.62
CA ARG A 71 -10.67 -4.25 -2.14
C ARG A 71 -9.71 -5.44 -1.97
N PRO A 72 -8.79 -5.70 -2.91
CA PRO A 72 -7.75 -6.73 -2.75
C PRO A 72 -6.87 -6.50 -1.51
N LEU A 73 -6.44 -7.57 -0.84
CA LEU A 73 -5.52 -7.51 0.30
C LEU A 73 -4.26 -6.69 -0.02
N LEU A 74 -3.66 -6.94 -1.18
CA LEU A 74 -2.45 -6.23 -1.62
C LEU A 74 -2.66 -4.72 -1.77
N GLU A 75 -3.89 -4.28 -2.08
CA GLU A 75 -4.22 -2.86 -2.20
C GLU A 75 -4.16 -2.14 -0.85
N TYR A 76 -4.57 -2.81 0.23
CA TYR A 76 -4.43 -2.27 1.58
C TYR A 76 -2.96 -2.04 1.92
N THR A 77 -2.09 -3.00 1.60
CA THR A 77 -0.65 -2.91 1.84
C THR A 77 -0.02 -1.77 1.05
N ILE A 78 -0.31 -1.67 -0.26
CA ILE A 78 0.20 -0.62 -1.14
C ILE A 78 -0.21 0.77 -0.64
N THR A 79 -1.50 0.96 -0.33
CA THR A 79 -2.00 2.23 0.20
C THR A 79 -1.45 2.57 1.58
N TRP A 80 -1.18 1.56 2.41
CA TRP A 80 -0.56 1.74 3.72
C TRP A 80 0.91 2.14 3.57
N LEU A 81 1.71 1.44 2.78
CA LEU A 81 3.12 1.78 2.53
C LEU A 81 3.29 3.18 1.95
N ARG A 82 2.44 3.57 0.99
CA ARG A 82 2.46 4.92 0.41
C ARG A 82 2.29 6.01 1.48
N ARG A 83 1.46 5.79 2.50
CA ARG A 83 1.24 6.74 3.61
C ARG A 83 2.48 6.91 4.49
N TYR A 84 3.37 5.93 4.53
CA TYR A 84 4.64 5.98 5.28
C TYR A 84 5.84 6.41 4.41
N GLY A 85 5.60 6.91 3.20
CA GLY A 85 6.63 7.53 2.37
C GLY A 85 7.36 6.59 1.42
N VAL A 86 6.90 5.34 1.29
CA VAL A 86 7.34 4.46 0.19
C VAL A 86 6.89 5.06 -1.14
N GLN A 87 7.78 5.01 -2.13
CA GLN A 87 7.60 5.55 -3.48
C GLN A 87 7.71 4.46 -4.54
N GLU A 88 8.54 3.44 -4.29
CA GLU A 88 8.81 2.37 -5.25
C GLU A 88 8.61 1.01 -4.60
N VAL A 89 7.98 0.10 -5.35
CA VAL A 89 7.65 -1.23 -4.87
C VAL A 89 8.01 -2.26 -5.93
N VAL A 90 8.64 -3.34 -5.51
CA VAL A 90 8.80 -4.55 -6.33
C VAL A 90 7.90 -5.66 -5.78
N ILE A 91 7.15 -6.31 -6.67
CA ILE A 91 6.22 -7.39 -6.32
C ILE A 91 6.68 -8.67 -7.02
N ASN A 92 6.98 -9.71 -6.25
CA ASN A 92 7.27 -11.02 -6.85
C ASN A 92 5.98 -11.80 -7.13
N LEU A 93 5.90 -12.42 -8.29
CA LEU A 93 4.72 -13.10 -8.80
C LEU A 93 5.07 -14.51 -9.27
N HIS A 94 4.21 -15.47 -8.97
CA HIS A 94 4.31 -16.84 -9.46
C HIS A 94 2.92 -17.36 -9.85
N HIS A 95 2.00 -17.46 -8.89
CA HIS A 95 0.62 -17.90 -9.13
C HIS A 95 -0.24 -16.78 -9.73
N LEU A 96 -0.83 -17.02 -10.91
CA LEU A 96 -1.75 -16.09 -11.60
C LEU A 96 -1.22 -14.63 -11.72
N PRO A 97 -0.02 -14.41 -12.27
CA PRO A 97 0.62 -13.10 -12.30
C PRO A 97 -0.22 -12.03 -13.03
N ALA A 98 -0.94 -12.44 -14.08
CA ALA A 98 -1.80 -11.56 -14.87
C ALA A 98 -2.92 -10.90 -14.05
N ALA A 99 -3.44 -11.56 -13.01
CA ALA A 99 -4.46 -10.99 -12.14
C ALA A 99 -3.92 -9.80 -11.33
N VAL A 100 -2.65 -9.89 -10.91
CA VAL A 100 -1.98 -8.83 -10.14
C VAL A 100 -1.54 -7.70 -11.06
N THR A 101 -0.85 -8.01 -12.15
CA THR A 101 -0.37 -6.99 -13.09
C THR A 101 -1.52 -6.24 -13.77
N GLY A 102 -2.62 -6.92 -14.11
CA GLY A 102 -3.80 -6.30 -14.70
C GLY A 102 -4.54 -5.36 -13.76
N TYR A 103 -4.53 -5.62 -12.45
CA TYR A 103 -5.19 -4.75 -11.47
C TYR A 103 -4.33 -3.56 -11.04
N PHE A 104 -3.03 -3.78 -10.84
CA PHE A 104 -2.10 -2.78 -10.29
C PHE A 104 -1.35 -1.97 -11.35
N GLY A 105 -1.16 -2.49 -12.56
CA GLY A 105 -0.45 -1.77 -13.63
C GLY A 105 0.93 -1.26 -13.18
N ASP A 106 1.26 -0.02 -13.53
CA ASP A 106 2.52 0.63 -13.14
C ASP A 106 2.51 1.25 -11.73
N GLY A 107 1.37 1.19 -11.02
CA GLY A 107 1.20 1.80 -9.70
C GLY A 107 0.80 3.27 -9.69
N SER A 108 0.71 3.94 -10.84
CA SER A 108 0.40 5.37 -10.96
C SER A 108 -0.89 5.77 -10.24
N ARG A 109 -1.91 4.89 -10.23
CA ARG A 109 -3.17 5.06 -9.50
C ARG A 109 -3.01 5.29 -7.99
N TRP A 110 -1.89 4.87 -7.41
CA TRP A 110 -1.58 4.99 -5.98
C TRP A 110 -0.40 5.92 -5.71
N ASP A 111 0.05 6.68 -6.72
CA ASP A 111 1.21 7.58 -6.61
C ASP A 111 2.47 6.82 -6.13
N LEU A 112 2.68 5.65 -6.73
CA LEU A 112 3.80 4.73 -6.52
C LEU A 112 4.32 4.23 -7.88
N MET A 113 5.57 3.79 -7.92
CA MET A 113 6.12 3.00 -9.02
C MET A 113 6.11 1.52 -8.63
N ILE A 114 5.42 0.69 -9.40
CA ILE A 114 5.36 -0.76 -9.20
C ILE A 114 6.15 -1.48 -10.30
N THR A 115 7.12 -2.28 -9.86
CA THR A 115 7.89 -3.20 -10.69
C THR A 115 7.50 -4.63 -10.34
N TYR A 116 7.53 -5.53 -11.31
CA TYR A 116 7.21 -6.93 -11.11
C TYR A 116 8.42 -7.82 -11.36
N THR A 117 8.61 -8.82 -10.50
CA THR A 117 9.52 -9.93 -10.75
C THR A 117 8.71 -11.21 -10.88
N GLN A 118 8.94 -11.97 -11.95
CA GLN A 118 8.25 -13.25 -12.14
C GLN A 118 9.17 -14.39 -11.73
N GLU A 119 8.63 -15.30 -10.94
CA GLU A 119 9.29 -16.52 -10.47
C GLU A 119 8.66 -17.71 -11.20
N PRO A 120 9.37 -18.36 -12.15
CA PRO A 120 8.87 -19.56 -12.82
C PRO A 120 8.56 -20.67 -11.83
N GLU A 121 9.42 -20.81 -10.81
CA GLU A 121 9.26 -21.68 -9.66
C GLU A 121 9.36 -20.84 -8.38
N PRO A 122 8.60 -21.16 -7.32
CA PRO A 122 8.64 -20.37 -6.09
C PRO A 122 10.04 -20.46 -5.46
N LEU A 123 10.78 -19.34 -5.48
CA LEU A 123 12.17 -19.28 -5.00
C LEU A 123 12.27 -19.22 -3.47
N GLY A 124 11.12 -19.24 -2.79
CA GLY A 124 10.99 -18.96 -1.37
C GLY A 124 11.19 -17.48 -1.04
N THR A 125 10.93 -17.10 0.22
CA THR A 125 10.95 -15.70 0.65
C THR A 125 12.30 -15.02 0.41
N ALA A 126 13.40 -15.63 0.85
CA ALA A 126 14.74 -15.06 0.68
C ALA A 126 15.19 -15.10 -0.79
N GLY A 127 14.79 -16.12 -1.55
CA GLY A 127 15.10 -16.24 -2.97
C GLY A 127 14.44 -15.14 -3.79
N GLY A 128 13.18 -14.81 -3.50
CA GLY A 128 12.49 -13.68 -4.15
C GLY A 128 13.17 -12.34 -3.87
N VAL A 129 13.56 -12.09 -2.62
CA VAL A 129 14.31 -10.86 -2.26
C VAL A 129 15.66 -10.81 -2.99
N LYS A 130 16.37 -11.94 -3.07
CA LYS A 130 17.65 -12.02 -3.81
C LYS A 130 17.46 -11.79 -5.31
N ASN A 131 16.38 -12.29 -5.90
CA ASN A 131 16.04 -12.10 -7.32
C ASN A 131 15.81 -10.62 -7.65
N ALA A 132 15.23 -9.87 -6.70
CA ALA A 132 15.01 -8.43 -6.82
C ALA A 132 16.17 -7.57 -6.30
N ALA A 133 17.32 -8.14 -5.94
CA ALA A 133 18.38 -7.42 -5.22
C ALA A 133 18.85 -6.14 -5.94
N ALA A 134 18.93 -6.16 -7.28
CA ALA A 134 19.34 -5.02 -8.09
C ALA A 134 18.39 -3.80 -8.02
N PHE A 135 17.15 -3.99 -7.54
CA PHE A 135 16.18 -2.92 -7.36
C PHE A 135 16.49 -2.04 -6.12
N PHE A 136 17.18 -2.60 -5.13
CA PHE A 136 17.45 -1.94 -3.85
C PHE A 136 18.85 -1.32 -3.81
N ASP A 137 18.93 -0.07 -3.37
CA ASP A 137 20.14 0.76 -3.26
C ASP A 137 20.38 1.29 -1.84
N GLY A 138 19.56 0.88 -0.87
CA GLY A 138 19.61 1.31 0.51
C GLY A 138 18.65 0.51 1.39
N PRO A 139 18.32 0.99 2.61
CA PRO A 139 17.31 0.36 3.45
C PRO A 139 15.96 0.23 2.72
N PHE A 140 15.32 -0.92 2.84
CA PHE A 140 14.02 -1.21 2.21
C PHE A 140 13.12 -2.03 3.13
N PHE A 141 11.81 -1.98 2.89
CA PHE A 141 10.85 -2.83 3.58
C PHE A 141 10.66 -4.17 2.86
N VAL A 142 10.39 -5.23 3.62
CA VAL A 142 9.88 -6.50 3.09
C VAL A 142 8.56 -6.77 3.75
N TRP A 143 7.52 -7.00 2.96
CA TRP A 143 6.16 -7.21 3.45
C TRP A 143 5.47 -8.35 2.72
N TYR A 144 4.68 -9.13 3.45
CA TYR A 144 3.88 -10.20 2.86
C TYR A 144 2.60 -9.64 2.23
N GLY A 145 2.33 -9.98 0.96
CA GLY A 145 1.21 -9.44 0.18
C GLY A 145 -0.19 -9.85 0.67
N ASP A 146 -0.26 -10.77 1.63
CA ASP A 146 -1.47 -11.27 2.29
C ASP A 146 -1.61 -10.80 3.75
N ASN A 147 -0.66 -10.00 4.26
CA ASN A 147 -0.74 -9.43 5.61
C ASN A 147 -1.53 -8.12 5.61
N LEU A 148 -2.63 -8.10 6.37
CA LEU A 148 -3.38 -6.89 6.68
C LEU A 148 -2.92 -6.34 8.04
N SER A 149 -2.48 -5.09 8.09
CA SER A 149 -1.98 -4.47 9.33
C SER A 149 -2.33 -2.99 9.44
N THR A 150 -2.32 -2.51 10.69
CA THR A 150 -2.51 -1.10 11.06
C THR A 150 -1.30 -0.52 11.81
N CYS A 151 -0.16 -1.22 11.82
CA CYS A 151 1.05 -0.77 12.52
C CYS A 151 1.50 0.64 12.05
N ARG A 152 2.22 1.35 12.94
CA ARG A 152 2.97 2.57 12.60
C ARG A 152 4.42 2.22 12.29
N LEU A 153 4.90 2.63 11.12
CA LEU A 153 6.29 2.51 10.68
C LEU A 153 7.13 3.72 11.13
#